data_AF-A0A4U5ZSI1-F1
#
_entry.id   AF-A0A4U5ZSI1-F1
#
_cell.length_a   1.000
_cell.length_b   1.000
_cell.length_c   1.000
_cell.angle_alpha   90.00
_cell.angle_beta   90.00
_cell.angle_gamma   90.00
#
_symmetry.space_group_name_H-M   'P 1'
#
loop_
_entity.id
_entity.type
_entity.pdbx_description
1 polymer ?
#
loop_
_entity_poly.entity_id
_entity_poly.type
_entity_poly.pdbx_seq_one_letter_code
_entity_poly.pdbx_strand_id
1 'polypeptide(L)'
;AKFRTAEPIDDGKGCGIRQPIEVSEALPGIALGGAAMRCKTALAMAHWLKDTVQPALNIAMPGRRIAGIVPGSTYDCRLRNGASTGKISEHARGNAIDVAAFKLDNGETLEMKPRAEDSTMEGAFQRTATAGACLHFTTVLSPGSDAAHQDHLHLDVLERKNGYRYCR
;
A
#
# COMPACT_ATOMS: atom_id res chain seq x y z
N ALA A 1 6.51 -3.84 14.32
CA ALA A 1 7.13 -3.41 13.04
C ALA A 1 8.64 -3.45 13.21
N LYS A 2 9.39 -3.69 12.13
CA LYS A 2 10.85 -3.54 12.09
C LYS A 2 11.20 -2.57 10.98
N PHE A 3 11.95 -1.53 11.34
CA PHE A 3 12.44 -0.51 10.42
C PHE A 3 13.75 0.07 10.94
N ARG A 4 14.49 0.74 10.05
CA ARG A 4 15.67 1.54 10.41
C ARG A 4 15.60 2.89 9.73
N THR A 5 16.26 3.90 10.30
CA THR A 5 16.50 5.15 9.58
C THR A 5 17.43 4.90 8.39
N ALA A 6 17.25 5.69 7.33
CA ALA A 6 18.12 5.68 6.15
C ALA A 6 18.60 7.10 5.85
N GLU A 7 19.65 7.22 5.03
CA GLU A 7 20.16 8.51 4.58
C GLU A 7 19.10 9.26 3.77
N PRO A 8 19.05 10.61 3.86
CA PRO A 8 18.15 11.41 3.05
C PRO A 8 18.28 11.07 1.56
N ILE A 9 17.13 10.96 0.88
CA ILE A 9 17.08 10.79 -0.57
C ILE A 9 16.77 12.15 -1.19
N ASP A 10 17.63 12.61 -2.10
CA ASP A 10 17.45 13.85 -2.88
C ASP A 10 17.87 13.61 -4.33
N ASP A 11 16.92 13.13 -5.12
CA ASP A 11 17.11 12.86 -6.56
C ASP A 11 16.74 14.11 -7.41
N GLY A 12 16.45 15.25 -6.77
CA GLY A 12 16.05 16.48 -7.43
C GLY A 12 14.66 16.43 -8.07
N LYS A 13 14.27 17.51 -8.76
CA LYS A 13 13.00 17.64 -9.52
C LYS A 13 11.72 17.28 -8.73
N GLY A 14 11.75 17.46 -7.42
CA GLY A 14 10.63 17.16 -6.52
C GLY A 14 10.59 15.71 -6.02
N CYS A 15 11.57 14.89 -6.36
CA CYS A 15 11.81 13.56 -5.81
C CYS A 15 12.69 13.64 -4.55
N GLY A 16 12.33 12.88 -3.53
CA GLY A 16 13.15 12.74 -2.34
C GLY A 16 12.37 12.48 -1.06
N ILE A 17 13.08 11.95 -0.08
CA ILE A 17 12.60 11.71 1.28
C ILE A 17 13.64 12.29 2.24
N ARG A 18 13.28 13.37 2.94
CA ARG A 18 14.20 14.05 3.87
C ARG A 18 14.64 13.17 5.04
N GLN A 19 13.72 12.36 5.56
CA GLN A 19 13.94 11.47 6.70
C GLN A 19 13.30 10.12 6.39
N PRO A 20 13.93 9.30 5.52
CA PRO A 20 13.38 8.01 5.16
C PRO A 20 13.58 7.00 6.28
N ILE A 21 12.62 6.10 6.38
CA ILE A 21 12.79 4.83 7.06
C ILE A 21 12.74 3.70 6.04
N GLU A 22 13.57 2.69 6.27
CA GLU A 22 13.57 1.45 5.52
C GLU A 22 12.76 0.42 6.32
N VAL A 23 11.56 0.08 5.84
CA VAL A 23 10.63 -0.83 6.55
C VAL A 23 10.83 -2.26 6.07
N SER A 24 11.27 -3.15 6.96
CA SER A 24 11.45 -4.58 6.64
C SER A 24 10.26 -5.43 7.10
N GLU A 25 9.57 -5.02 8.18
CA GLU A 25 8.33 -5.65 8.65
C GLU A 25 7.30 -4.58 9.01
N ALA A 26 6.13 -4.61 8.36
CA ALA A 26 5.05 -3.66 8.56
C ALA A 26 4.38 -3.83 9.94
N LEU A 27 4.24 -5.07 10.40
CA LEU A 27 3.83 -5.48 11.74
C LEU A 27 4.68 -6.69 12.17
N PRO A 28 4.76 -7.05 13.47
CA PRO A 28 5.52 -8.23 13.89
C PRO A 28 5.08 -9.48 13.11
N GLY A 29 6.02 -10.09 12.38
CA GLY A 29 5.74 -11.29 11.57
C GLY A 29 5.10 -11.03 10.20
N ILE A 30 4.88 -9.78 9.80
CA ILE A 30 4.41 -9.40 8.46
C ILE A 30 5.57 -8.75 7.69
N ALA A 31 6.25 -9.54 6.87
CA ALA A 31 7.39 -9.10 6.08
C ALA A 31 6.97 -8.12 4.96
N LEU A 32 7.82 -7.13 4.68
CA LEU A 32 7.69 -6.23 3.52
C LEU A 32 8.87 -6.34 2.54
N GLY A 33 9.99 -6.92 2.98
CA GLY A 33 11.17 -7.11 2.14
C GLY A 33 12.10 -5.89 2.02
N GLY A 34 11.73 -4.75 2.61
CA GLY A 34 12.45 -3.49 2.50
C GLY A 34 11.70 -2.49 1.63
N ALA A 35 11.38 -1.33 2.19
CA ALA A 35 10.73 -0.25 1.47
C ALA A 35 11.10 1.09 2.11
N ALA A 36 11.70 1.98 1.33
CA ALA A 36 11.99 3.35 1.72
C ALA A 36 10.70 4.20 1.66
N MET A 37 10.28 4.73 2.80
CA MET A 37 9.09 5.59 2.88
C MET A 37 9.17 6.56 4.06
N ARG A 38 8.20 7.48 4.15
CA ARG A 38 8.04 8.33 5.33
C ARG A 38 7.33 7.57 6.46
N CYS A 39 7.62 7.96 7.70
CA CYS A 39 6.96 7.42 8.88
C CYS A 39 5.43 7.48 8.80
N LYS A 40 4.86 8.56 8.22
CA LYS A 40 3.41 8.72 8.06
C LYS A 40 2.80 7.61 7.20
N THR A 41 3.45 7.24 6.10
CA THR A 41 3.00 6.15 5.21
C THR A 41 3.14 4.79 5.89
N ALA A 42 4.25 4.55 6.56
CA ALA A 42 4.45 3.31 7.33
C ALA A 42 3.43 3.14 8.45
N LEU A 43 3.10 4.24 9.15
CA LEU A 43 2.10 4.24 10.22
C LEU A 43 0.69 3.97 9.68
N ALA A 44 0.30 4.61 8.57
CA ALA A 44 -0.98 4.36 7.92
C ALA A 44 -1.11 2.89 7.48
N MET A 45 -0.06 2.32 6.88
CA MET A 45 -0.01 0.90 6.50
C MET A 45 -0.13 -0.03 7.71
N ALA A 46 0.59 0.26 8.80
CA ALA A 46 0.53 -0.54 10.02
C ALA A 46 -0.89 -0.54 10.63
N HIS A 47 -1.57 0.61 10.67
CA HIS A 47 -2.95 0.71 11.11
C HIS A 47 -3.91 -0.03 10.19
N TRP A 48 -3.81 0.14 8.88
CA TRP A 48 -4.64 -0.59 7.92
C TRP A 48 -4.50 -2.10 8.05
N LEU A 49 -3.26 -2.61 8.20
CA LEU A 49 -3.02 -4.04 8.40
C LEU A 49 -3.61 -4.56 9.71
N LYS A 50 -3.47 -3.78 10.79
CA LYS A 50 -3.93 -4.15 12.13
C LYS A 50 -5.45 -4.11 12.23
N ASP A 51 -6.05 -3.01 11.77
CA ASP A 51 -7.42 -2.63 12.06
C ASP A 51 -8.40 -3.13 10.97
N THR A 52 -7.90 -3.40 9.75
CA THR A 52 -8.74 -3.86 8.63
C THR A 52 -8.31 -5.22 8.07
N VAL A 53 -7.07 -5.34 7.57
CA VAL A 53 -6.66 -6.50 6.76
C VAL A 53 -6.71 -7.80 7.57
N GLN A 54 -6.09 -7.82 8.74
CA GLN A 54 -6.06 -9.04 9.57
C GLN A 54 -7.45 -9.47 10.06
N PRO A 55 -8.30 -8.57 10.59
CA PRO A 55 -9.69 -8.91 10.92
C PRO A 55 -10.48 -9.45 9.72
N ALA A 56 -10.36 -8.81 8.54
CA ALA A 56 -11.05 -9.23 7.33
C ALA A 56 -10.59 -10.62 6.86
N LEU A 57 -9.27 -10.89 6.90
CA LEU A 57 -8.73 -12.21 6.56
C LEU A 57 -9.27 -13.27 7.52
N ASN A 58 -9.30 -12.99 8.83
CA ASN A 58 -9.77 -13.97 9.82
C ASN A 58 -11.25 -14.36 9.61
N ILE A 59 -12.07 -13.44 9.10
CA ILE A 59 -13.47 -13.75 8.74
C ILE A 59 -13.52 -14.55 7.45
N ALA A 60 -12.78 -14.14 6.42
CA ALA A 60 -12.86 -14.75 5.09
C ALA A 60 -12.16 -16.11 5.00
N MET A 61 -11.08 -16.28 5.74
CA MET A 61 -10.20 -17.44 5.75
C MET A 61 -9.77 -17.75 7.20
N PRO A 62 -10.68 -18.28 8.04
CA PRO A 62 -10.39 -18.57 9.44
C PRO A 62 -9.15 -19.44 9.61
N GLY A 63 -8.31 -19.09 10.59
CA GLY A 63 -7.06 -19.81 10.89
C GLY A 63 -5.88 -19.45 9.98
N ARG A 64 -6.08 -18.62 8.95
CA ARG A 64 -5.00 -18.09 8.11
C ARG A 64 -4.46 -16.76 8.65
N ARG A 65 -3.19 -16.48 8.37
CA ARG A 65 -2.54 -15.21 8.74
C ARG A 65 -1.80 -14.62 7.55
N ILE A 66 -1.76 -13.29 7.49
CA ILE A 66 -0.83 -12.57 6.63
C ILE A 66 0.58 -12.76 7.21
N ALA A 67 1.48 -13.32 6.41
CA ALA A 67 2.90 -13.45 6.72
C ALA A 67 3.75 -12.39 6.00
N GLY A 68 3.20 -11.73 4.99
CA GLY A 68 3.88 -10.63 4.33
C GLY A 68 3.04 -9.89 3.30
N ILE A 69 3.62 -8.80 2.82
CA ILE A 69 3.14 -8.02 1.68
C ILE A 69 4.14 -8.23 0.53
N VAL A 70 3.61 -8.44 -0.67
CA VAL A 70 4.38 -8.29 -1.90
C VAL A 70 4.21 -6.84 -2.36
N PRO A 71 5.23 -5.99 -2.26
CA PRO A 71 5.14 -4.62 -2.76
C PRO A 71 5.10 -4.61 -4.30
N GLY A 72 4.34 -3.67 -4.86
CA GLY A 72 4.53 -3.19 -6.22
C GLY A 72 5.63 -2.12 -6.22
N SER A 73 5.30 -0.86 -6.50
CA SER A 73 6.21 0.27 -6.31
C SER A 73 6.32 0.69 -4.84
N THR A 74 7.53 1.08 -4.41
CA THR A 74 7.80 1.72 -3.11
C THR A 74 8.29 3.16 -3.33
N TYR A 75 9.54 3.50 -3.02
CA TYR A 75 10.13 4.75 -3.53
C TYR A 75 10.42 4.60 -5.02
N ASP A 76 9.92 5.54 -5.83
CA ASP A 76 10.15 5.56 -7.27
C ASP A 76 10.05 7.01 -7.78
N CYS A 77 11.18 7.56 -8.25
CA CYS A 77 11.26 8.93 -8.75
C CYS A 77 10.65 9.04 -10.15
N ARG A 78 9.33 9.26 -10.20
CA ARG A 78 8.56 9.46 -11.44
C ARG A 78 7.42 10.45 -11.30
N LEU A 79 6.95 10.94 -12.44
CA LEU A 79 5.65 11.62 -12.51
C LEU A 79 4.50 10.60 -12.32
N ARG A 80 3.33 11.11 -11.94
CA ARG A 80 2.13 10.28 -11.75
C ARG A 80 1.83 9.45 -12.99
N ASN A 81 1.46 8.19 -12.79
CA ASN A 81 1.13 7.22 -13.83
C ASN A 81 2.23 7.03 -14.89
N GLY A 82 3.49 7.39 -14.58
CA GLY A 82 4.60 7.30 -15.55
C GLY A 82 4.51 8.32 -16.68
N ALA A 83 3.70 9.38 -16.52
CA ALA A 83 3.50 10.38 -17.55
C ALA A 83 4.79 11.17 -17.86
N SER A 84 4.88 11.74 -19.07
CA SER A 84 5.98 12.62 -19.47
C SER A 84 5.84 14.05 -18.94
N THR A 85 4.65 14.44 -18.50
CA THR A 85 4.33 15.78 -17.97
C THR A 85 3.34 15.69 -16.80
N GLY A 86 3.26 16.75 -15.98
CA GLY A 86 2.28 16.86 -14.92
C GLY A 86 2.86 16.77 -13.51
N LYS A 87 2.07 16.22 -12.58
CA LYS A 87 2.41 16.18 -11.14
C LYS A 87 3.35 15.02 -10.82
N ILE A 88 4.31 15.27 -9.92
CA ILE A 88 5.16 14.21 -9.36
C ILE A 88 4.32 13.19 -8.57
N SER A 89 4.72 11.92 -8.63
CA SER A 89 4.10 10.83 -7.88
C SER A 89 4.31 10.97 -6.37
N GLU A 90 3.40 10.40 -5.59
CA GLU A 90 3.58 10.29 -4.15
C GLU A 90 4.63 9.22 -3.77
N HIS A 91 4.88 8.24 -4.65
CA HIS A 91 6.01 7.32 -4.51
C HIS A 91 7.35 8.06 -4.48
N ALA A 92 7.52 9.05 -5.36
CA ALA A 92 8.71 9.89 -5.44
C ALA A 92 8.95 10.74 -4.18
N ARG A 93 7.96 10.83 -3.29
CA ARG A 93 8.03 11.57 -2.03
C ARG A 93 8.10 10.64 -0.81
N GLY A 94 8.09 9.32 -1.02
CA GLY A 94 7.96 8.33 0.05
C GLY A 94 6.59 8.36 0.74
N ASN A 95 5.57 8.91 0.07
CA ASN A 95 4.22 9.08 0.61
C ASN A 95 3.28 7.94 0.19
N ALA A 96 3.70 7.05 -0.71
CA ALA A 96 2.88 5.99 -1.26
C ALA A 96 3.53 4.60 -1.19
N ILE A 97 2.70 3.58 -1.26
CA ILE A 97 3.08 2.19 -1.46
C ILE A 97 2.04 1.50 -2.35
N ASP A 98 2.50 0.65 -3.26
CA ASP A 98 1.65 -0.27 -3.98
C ASP A 98 1.72 -1.64 -3.32
N VAL A 99 0.58 -2.29 -3.15
CA VAL A 99 0.47 -3.66 -2.67
C VAL A 99 0.05 -4.53 -3.85
N ALA A 100 0.92 -5.42 -4.30
CA ALA A 100 0.64 -6.35 -5.40
C ALA A 100 -0.01 -7.65 -4.89
N ALA A 101 0.34 -8.09 -3.67
CA ALA A 101 -0.27 -9.26 -3.06
C ALA A 101 -0.08 -9.33 -1.55
N PHE A 102 -0.84 -10.20 -0.90
CA PHE A 102 -0.56 -10.66 0.46
C PHE A 102 0.01 -12.07 0.45
N LYS A 103 1.13 -12.30 1.16
CA LYS A 103 1.63 -13.65 1.43
C LYS A 103 0.95 -14.19 2.68
N LEU A 104 0.45 -15.41 2.61
CA LEU A 104 -0.13 -16.09 3.75
C LEU A 104 0.88 -17.05 4.41
N ASP A 105 0.57 -17.45 5.64
CA ASP A 105 1.43 -18.28 6.49
C ASP A 105 1.66 -19.73 6.01
N ASN A 106 0.93 -20.21 5.01
CA ASN A 106 1.15 -21.52 4.38
C ASN A 106 1.93 -21.41 3.05
N GLY A 107 2.39 -20.22 2.67
CA GLY A 107 3.10 -19.96 1.42
C GLY A 107 2.23 -19.52 0.24
N GLU A 108 0.90 -19.62 0.33
CA GLU A 108 -0.01 -19.07 -0.67
C GLU A 108 0.10 -17.55 -0.76
N THR A 109 -0.23 -17.02 -1.93
CA THR A 109 -0.23 -15.59 -2.22
C THR A 109 -1.61 -15.17 -2.73
N LEU A 110 -2.19 -14.15 -2.11
CA LEU A 110 -3.44 -13.51 -2.55
C LEU A 110 -3.10 -12.31 -3.42
N GLU A 111 -3.06 -12.51 -4.73
CA GLU A 111 -2.76 -11.46 -5.70
C GLU A 111 -3.91 -10.46 -5.83
N MET A 112 -3.52 -9.18 -5.93
CA MET A 112 -4.42 -8.09 -6.22
C MET A 112 -4.86 -8.17 -7.67
N LYS A 113 -6.18 -8.22 -7.88
CA LYS A 113 -6.80 -8.16 -9.20
C LYS A 113 -8.19 -7.54 -9.10
N PRO A 114 -8.87 -7.19 -10.19
CA PRO A 114 -10.24 -6.67 -10.10
C PRO A 114 -11.17 -7.71 -9.44
N ARG A 115 -11.91 -7.29 -8.39
CA ARG A 115 -12.81 -8.16 -7.60
C ARG A 115 -14.24 -7.64 -7.50
N ALA A 116 -14.65 -6.68 -8.33
CA ALA A 116 -15.99 -6.08 -8.24
C ALA A 116 -17.10 -7.15 -8.28
N GLU A 117 -16.98 -8.11 -9.19
CA GLU A 117 -17.95 -9.19 -9.41
C GLU A 117 -17.55 -10.53 -8.77
N ASP A 118 -16.49 -10.56 -7.96
CA ASP A 118 -15.99 -11.81 -7.36
C ASP A 118 -16.77 -12.17 -6.08
N SER A 119 -17.71 -13.10 -6.17
CA SER A 119 -18.55 -13.53 -5.04
C SER A 119 -17.85 -14.46 -4.04
N THR A 120 -16.58 -14.81 -4.24
CA THR A 120 -15.82 -15.66 -3.31
C THR A 120 -15.45 -14.92 -2.02
N MET A 121 -15.10 -15.68 -0.98
CA MET A 121 -14.58 -15.11 0.27
C MET A 121 -13.26 -14.37 0.08
N GLU A 122 -12.42 -14.81 -0.86
CA GLU A 122 -11.19 -14.10 -1.23
C GLU A 122 -11.50 -12.75 -1.88
N GLY A 123 -12.47 -12.71 -2.80
CA GLY A 123 -12.97 -11.47 -3.39
C GLY A 123 -13.56 -10.53 -2.34
N ALA A 124 -14.37 -11.06 -1.41
CA ALA A 124 -14.91 -10.29 -0.29
C ALA A 124 -13.80 -9.73 0.61
N PHE A 125 -12.81 -10.54 0.97
CA PHE A 125 -11.63 -10.11 1.72
C PHE A 125 -10.91 -8.94 1.04
N GLN A 126 -10.59 -9.08 -0.25
CA GLN A 126 -9.88 -8.02 -0.97
C GLN A 126 -10.72 -6.74 -1.05
N ARG A 127 -12.02 -6.83 -1.32
CA ARG A 127 -12.92 -5.66 -1.32
C ARG A 127 -12.97 -4.98 0.04
N THR A 128 -13.05 -5.75 1.14
CA THR A 128 -13.03 -5.20 2.51
C THR A 128 -11.68 -4.55 2.83
N ALA A 129 -10.57 -5.20 2.47
CA ALA A 129 -9.23 -4.65 2.67
C ALA A 129 -9.06 -3.32 1.92
N THR A 130 -9.48 -3.25 0.66
CA THR A 130 -9.47 -2.04 -0.16
C THR A 130 -10.36 -0.95 0.44
N ALA A 131 -11.62 -1.27 0.77
CA ALA A 131 -12.55 -0.28 1.31
C ALA A 131 -12.08 0.28 2.66
N GLY A 132 -11.56 -0.57 3.55
CA GLY A 132 -11.03 -0.13 4.84
C GLY A 132 -9.73 0.67 4.74
N ALA A 133 -8.95 0.52 3.65
CA ALA A 133 -7.77 1.36 3.41
C ALA A 133 -8.13 2.86 3.38
N CYS A 134 -9.34 3.20 2.92
CA CYS A 134 -9.84 4.58 2.91
C CYS A 134 -9.98 5.22 4.29
N LEU A 135 -9.91 4.45 5.38
CA LEU A 135 -9.90 4.99 6.74
C LEU A 135 -8.53 5.54 7.13
N HIS A 136 -7.46 5.01 6.52
CA HIS A 136 -6.07 5.26 6.89
C HIS A 136 -5.29 6.06 5.83
N PHE A 137 -5.68 5.92 4.57
CA PHE A 137 -5.06 6.59 3.42
C PHE A 137 -5.99 7.65 2.83
N THR A 138 -5.39 8.66 2.20
CA THR A 138 -6.11 9.76 1.53
C THR A 138 -6.33 9.50 0.06
N THR A 139 -5.55 8.61 -0.54
CA THR A 139 -5.80 8.07 -1.88
C THR A 139 -5.72 6.55 -1.82
N VAL A 140 -6.74 5.89 -2.35
CA VAL A 140 -6.83 4.44 -2.52
C VAL A 140 -7.32 4.18 -3.94
N LEU A 141 -6.49 3.51 -4.74
CA LEU A 141 -6.83 3.12 -6.11
C LEU A 141 -6.77 1.61 -6.20
N SER A 142 -7.94 0.99 -6.32
CA SER A 142 -8.08 -0.45 -6.37
C SER A 142 -7.74 -1.05 -7.73
N PRO A 143 -7.39 -2.35 -7.78
CA PRO A 143 -7.21 -3.05 -9.05
C PRO A 143 -8.42 -2.87 -9.98
N GLY A 144 -8.19 -2.34 -11.17
CA GLY A 144 -9.19 -2.01 -12.18
C GLY A 144 -9.64 -0.55 -12.18
N SER A 145 -9.19 0.30 -11.24
CA SER A 145 -9.69 1.68 -11.13
C SER A 145 -9.25 2.59 -12.29
N ASP A 146 -8.07 2.34 -12.85
CA ASP A 146 -7.60 2.95 -14.09
C ASP A 146 -6.51 2.08 -14.76
N ALA A 147 -6.03 2.49 -15.94
CA ALA A 147 -5.05 1.74 -16.72
C ALA A 147 -3.70 1.49 -16.00
N ALA A 148 -3.33 2.33 -15.03
CA ALA A 148 -2.09 2.19 -14.28
C ALA A 148 -2.25 1.28 -13.05
N HIS A 149 -3.48 0.99 -12.61
CA HIS A 149 -3.77 0.25 -11.38
C HIS A 149 -4.62 -0.99 -11.68
N GLN A 150 -4.12 -1.92 -12.49
CA GLN A 150 -4.88 -3.13 -12.88
C GLN A 150 -4.63 -4.33 -11.96
N ASP A 151 -3.45 -4.39 -11.35
CA ASP A 151 -2.91 -5.59 -10.68
C ASP A 151 -2.33 -5.28 -9.29
N HIS A 152 -2.57 -4.09 -8.76
CA HIS A 152 -2.13 -3.68 -7.43
C HIS A 152 -3.06 -2.65 -6.81
N LEU A 153 -2.97 -2.51 -5.50
CA LEU A 153 -3.63 -1.47 -4.72
C LEU A 153 -2.64 -0.33 -4.47
N HIS A 154 -2.92 0.86 -5.00
CA HIS A 154 -2.12 2.05 -4.70
C HIS A 154 -2.67 2.79 -3.49
N LEU A 155 -1.79 3.09 -2.53
CA LEU A 155 -2.11 3.71 -1.25
C LEU A 155 -1.20 4.92 -1.01
N ASP A 156 -1.78 6.12 -0.86
CA ASP A 156 -1.01 7.33 -0.52
C ASP A 156 -1.63 8.16 0.62
N VAL A 157 -0.76 8.94 1.29
CA VAL A 157 -1.12 9.89 2.36
C VAL A 157 -1.06 11.36 1.91
N LEU A 158 -1.26 11.61 0.61
CA LEU A 158 -1.32 12.96 0.03
C LEU A 158 -2.29 13.87 0.80
N GLU A 159 -1.77 14.97 1.33
CA GLU A 159 -2.61 15.97 1.97
C GLU A 159 -3.44 16.73 0.94
N ARG A 160 -4.76 16.71 1.15
CA ARG A 160 -5.76 17.32 0.29
C ARG A 160 -6.56 18.35 1.09
N LYS A 161 -7.05 19.38 0.39
CA LYS A 161 -7.88 20.42 1.01
C LYS A 161 -9.09 19.77 1.70
N ASN A 162 -9.43 20.30 2.88
CA ASN A 162 -10.58 19.88 3.70
C ASN A 162 -10.59 18.38 4.07
N GLY A 163 -9.42 17.71 4.07
CA GLY A 163 -9.33 16.29 4.41
C GLY A 163 -9.97 15.36 3.37
N TYR A 164 -10.20 15.84 2.14
CA TYR A 164 -10.81 15.05 1.07
C TYR A 164 -10.05 13.73 0.84
N ARG A 165 -10.78 12.63 0.71
CA ARG A 165 -10.24 11.30 0.41
C ARG A 165 -10.68 10.86 -0.98
N TYR A 166 -9.75 10.31 -1.75
CA TYR A 166 -9.99 9.80 -3.09
C TYR A 166 -9.92 8.27 -3.07
N CYS A 167 -11.07 7.63 -3.11
CA CYS A 167 -11.21 6.18 -3.06
C CYS A 167 -11.92 5.68 -4.30
N ARG A 168 -11.26 4.79 -5.06
CA ARG A 168 -11.75 4.26 -6.34
C ARG A 168 -11.52 2.76 -6.45
#